data_AF-I1PG82-F1
#
_entry.id   AF-I1PG82-F1
#
_cell.length_a   1.000
_cell.length_b   1.000
_cell.length_c   1.000
_cell.angle_alpha   90.00
_cell.angle_beta   90.00
_cell.angle_gamma   90.00
#
_symmetry.space_group_name_H-M   'P 1'
#
loop_
_entity.id
_entity.type
_entity.pdbx_description
1 polymer ?
#
loop_
_entity_poly.entity_id
_entity_poly.type
_entity_poly.pdbx_seq_one_letter_code
_entity_poly.pdbx_strand_id
1 'polypeptide(L)'
;WSRGVDYSMSQTELPESTSPSESSPAMASTTPAPYVVEDCGPNLQLFSDGTVIRFEDYNILPPPVLPPALSTVQWKDVVYDAGRGLKLRVYRPPAATVAGEKLPVLVYFHGGGYVIGSFEMDNFHACCLRLAHEL
;
A
#
# COMPACT_ATOMS: atom_id res chain seq x y z
N TRP A 1 60.88 33.38 63.49
CA TRP A 1 61.55 32.40 64.38
C TRP A 1 60.60 31.21 64.48
N SER A 2 60.79 30.08 63.83
CA SER A 2 62.01 29.28 63.74
C SER A 2 61.88 28.27 62.59
N ARG A 3 62.97 28.14 61.79
CA ARG A 3 63.50 26.93 61.11
C ARG A 3 62.53 26.19 60.18
N GLY A 4 62.74 26.16 58.86
CA GLY A 4 63.89 25.55 58.17
C GLY A 4 63.59 24.07 57.89
N VAL A 5 63.92 23.39 56.80
CA VAL A 5 64.81 23.62 55.65
C VAL A 5 64.43 22.55 54.61
N ASP A 6 64.45 22.98 53.35
CA ASP A 6 64.85 22.36 52.07
C ASP A 6 64.47 20.94 51.61
N TYR A 7 64.19 21.00 50.31
CA TYR A 7 63.90 20.03 49.26
C TYR A 7 65.10 19.14 48.89
N SER A 8 64.82 17.91 48.46
CA SER A 8 65.69 17.17 47.54
C SER A 8 64.87 16.17 46.71
N MET A 9 65.00 16.29 45.39
CA MET A 9 64.34 15.51 44.34
C MET A 9 65.27 14.41 43.84
N SER A 10 64.77 13.18 43.73
CA SER A 10 65.12 12.14 42.74
C SER A 10 64.29 10.90 43.09
N GLN A 11 63.75 10.07 42.21
CA GLN A 11 63.83 9.90 40.76
C GLN A 11 62.52 9.14 40.43
N THR A 12 61.76 9.57 39.41
CA THR A 12 60.53 8.87 39.00
C THR A 12 60.87 7.84 37.92
N GLU A 13 60.72 6.55 38.22
CA GLU A 13 60.56 5.49 37.23
C GLU A 13 59.12 4.97 37.32
N LEU A 14 58.38 5.02 36.21
CA LEU A 14 57.05 4.42 36.06
C LEU A 14 57.16 3.16 35.17
N PRO A 15 56.43 2.08 35.48
CA PRO A 15 56.53 0.82 34.75
C PRO A 15 55.83 0.86 33.39
N GLU A 16 56.37 0.04 32.50
CA GLU A 16 55.95 -0.23 31.12
C GLU A 16 54.46 -0.63 31.03
N SER A 17 53.65 0.15 30.30
CA SER A 17 52.22 -0.09 30.14
C SER A 17 51.95 -0.97 28.91
N THR A 18 51.50 -2.20 29.16
CA THR A 18 50.94 -3.13 28.17
C THR A 18 49.79 -2.48 27.40
N SER A 19 49.82 -2.54 26.07
CA SER A 19 48.73 -2.07 25.20
C SER A 19 47.50 -2.99 25.33
N PRO A 20 46.27 -2.45 25.45
CA PRO A 20 45.08 -3.25 25.26
C PRO A 20 44.88 -3.48 23.75
N SER A 21 44.63 -4.74 23.38
CA SER A 21 44.16 -5.11 22.05
C SER A 21 42.83 -4.42 21.75
N GLU A 22 42.79 -3.55 20.75
CA GLU A 22 41.55 -2.97 20.25
C GLU A 22 40.68 -4.08 19.64
N SER A 23 39.67 -4.52 20.39
CA SER A 23 38.55 -5.24 19.79
C SER A 23 37.73 -4.23 18.98
N SER A 24 37.76 -4.36 17.65
CA SER A 24 36.92 -3.58 16.74
C SER A 24 35.46 -3.68 17.17
N PRO A 25 34.72 -2.56 17.36
CA PRO A 25 33.30 -2.66 17.65
C PRO A 25 32.61 -3.21 16.40
N ALA A 26 31.83 -4.28 16.56
CA ALA A 26 30.91 -4.73 15.54
C ALA A 26 29.92 -3.58 15.30
N MET A 27 30.02 -2.93 14.14
CA MET A 27 29.03 -1.95 13.68
C MET A 27 27.70 -2.69 13.56
N ALA A 28 26.85 -2.56 14.57
CA ALA A 28 25.46 -2.94 14.45
C ALA A 28 24.88 -2.10 13.30
N SER A 29 24.61 -2.74 12.17
CA SER A 29 23.93 -2.11 11.03
C SER A 29 22.50 -1.82 11.45
N THR A 30 22.28 -0.67 12.07
CA THR A 30 20.92 -0.19 12.34
C THR A 30 20.31 0.18 11.01
N THR A 31 19.42 -0.68 10.50
CA THR A 31 18.60 -0.34 9.33
C THR A 31 17.82 0.93 9.66
N PRO A 32 17.94 2.00 8.86
CA PRO A 32 17.19 3.23 9.09
C PRO A 32 15.69 2.94 9.03
N ALA A 33 14.89 3.74 9.75
CA ALA A 33 13.44 3.64 9.70
C ALA A 33 12.94 3.83 8.24
N PRO A 34 11.90 3.09 7.82
CA PRO A 34 11.35 3.24 6.47
C PRO A 34 10.92 4.67 6.20
N TYR A 35 11.22 5.17 5.01
CA TYR A 35 10.83 6.49 4.54
C TYR A 35 10.10 6.39 3.19
N VAL A 36 9.31 7.41 2.84
CA VAL A 36 8.55 7.42 1.59
C VAL A 36 9.50 7.59 0.39
N VAL A 37 9.45 6.64 -0.54
CA VAL A 37 10.21 6.64 -1.81
C VAL A 37 9.35 7.19 -2.95
N GLU A 38 8.07 6.81 -2.99
CA GLU A 38 7.09 7.38 -3.92
C GLU A 38 5.84 7.82 -3.19
N ASP A 39 5.39 9.02 -3.51
CA ASP A 39 4.13 9.59 -3.05
C ASP A 39 3.21 9.78 -4.28
N CYS A 40 2.15 8.99 -4.35
CA CYS A 40 1.16 9.05 -5.42
C CYS A 40 -0.11 9.82 -4.99
N GLY A 41 0.07 10.88 -4.20
CA GLY A 41 -0.99 11.77 -3.76
C GLY A 41 -2.05 11.02 -2.93
N PRO A 42 -3.36 11.18 -3.21
CA PRO A 42 -4.42 10.59 -2.39
C PRO A 42 -4.57 9.07 -2.57
N ASN A 43 -3.71 8.43 -3.36
CA ASN A 43 -3.92 7.03 -3.74
C ASN A 43 -3.08 6.07 -2.89
N LEU A 44 -1.77 6.29 -2.85
CA LEU A 44 -0.84 5.42 -2.13
C LEU A 44 0.50 6.09 -1.86
N GLN A 45 1.23 5.52 -0.92
CA GLN A 45 2.65 5.76 -0.69
C GLN A 45 3.43 4.44 -0.71
N LEU A 46 4.62 4.47 -1.32
CA LEU A 46 5.60 3.39 -1.30
C LEU A 46 6.76 3.77 -0.37
N PHE A 47 7.08 2.90 0.57
CA PHE A 47 8.18 3.08 1.51
C PHE A 47 9.45 2.33 1.05
N SER A 48 10.59 2.74 1.59
CA SER A 48 11.92 2.22 1.25
C SER A 48 12.13 0.74 1.59
N ASP A 49 11.29 0.18 2.44
CA ASP A 49 11.27 -1.25 2.80
C ASP A 49 10.33 -2.09 1.91
N GLY A 50 9.68 -1.46 0.92
CA GLY A 50 8.69 -2.10 0.05
C GLY A 50 7.27 -2.09 0.60
N THR A 51 7.03 -1.51 1.78
CA THR A 51 5.67 -1.33 2.31
C THR A 51 4.87 -0.38 1.43
N VAL A 52 3.65 -0.76 1.06
CA VAL A 52 2.71 0.10 0.33
C VAL A 52 1.54 0.43 1.24
N ILE A 53 1.33 1.72 1.50
CA ILE A 53 0.13 2.22 2.16
C ILE A 53 -0.83 2.67 1.06
N ARG A 54 -2.00 2.03 0.98
CA ARG A 54 -3.10 2.45 0.12
C ARG A 54 -4.09 3.22 0.97
N PHE A 55 -4.42 4.44 0.57
CA PHE A 55 -5.45 5.20 1.26
C PHE A 55 -6.83 4.73 0.79
N GLU A 56 -7.89 4.91 1.58
CA GLU A 56 -9.25 4.44 1.26
C GLU A 56 -10.17 5.57 0.75
N ASP A 57 -9.70 6.80 0.84
CA ASP A 57 -10.40 8.03 0.49
C ASP A 57 -10.28 8.42 -1.00
N TYR A 58 -9.77 7.51 -1.86
CA TYR A 58 -9.71 7.72 -3.31
C TYR A 58 -11.08 7.71 -4.02
N ASN A 59 -12.18 7.46 -3.30
CA ASN A 59 -13.55 7.75 -3.76
C ASN A 59 -13.82 9.27 -3.74
N ILE A 60 -12.96 10.04 -4.41
CA ILE A 60 -13.04 11.51 -4.45
C ILE A 60 -14.14 11.99 -5.40
N LEU A 61 -14.64 11.09 -6.26
CA LEU A 61 -15.70 11.43 -7.21
C LEU A 61 -17.07 11.27 -6.55
N PRO A 62 -17.98 12.24 -6.74
CA PRO A 62 -19.35 12.09 -6.27
C PRO A 62 -20.01 10.88 -6.93
N PRO A 63 -20.96 10.21 -6.24
CA PRO A 63 -21.69 9.10 -6.82
C PRO A 63 -22.32 9.51 -8.17
N PRO A 64 -22.18 8.68 -9.22
CA PRO A 64 -22.72 8.98 -10.53
C PRO A 64 -24.25 9.03 -10.48
N VAL A 65 -24.83 10.01 -11.17
CA VAL A 65 -26.29 10.06 -11.37
C VAL A 65 -26.68 9.00 -12.41
N LEU A 66 -27.49 8.02 -11.99
CA LEU A 66 -27.93 6.93 -12.85
C LEU A 66 -29.28 7.24 -13.49
N PRO A 67 -29.42 7.09 -14.83
CA PRO A 67 -30.73 7.13 -15.48
C PRO A 67 -31.67 6.05 -14.94
N PRO A 68 -32.99 6.33 -14.76
CA PRO A 68 -33.95 5.36 -14.26
C PRO A 68 -33.99 4.04 -15.05
N ALA A 69 -33.73 4.09 -16.37
CA ALA A 69 -33.70 2.91 -17.22
C ALA A 69 -32.67 1.85 -16.77
N LEU A 70 -31.56 2.25 -16.14
CA LEU A 70 -30.52 1.33 -15.67
C LEU A 70 -30.97 0.44 -14.50
N SER A 71 -32.06 0.80 -13.81
CA SER A 71 -32.64 -0.02 -12.73
C SER A 71 -33.19 -1.36 -13.21
N THR A 72 -33.41 -1.51 -14.52
CA THR A 72 -33.89 -2.75 -15.14
C THR A 72 -32.78 -3.81 -15.26
N VAL A 73 -31.51 -3.42 -15.18
CA VAL A 73 -30.37 -4.34 -15.22
C VAL A 73 -30.25 -5.06 -13.88
N GLN A 74 -30.33 -6.38 -13.92
CA GLN A 74 -30.11 -7.20 -12.73
C GLN A 74 -28.61 -7.43 -12.53
N TRP A 75 -28.16 -7.45 -11.28
CA TRP A 75 -26.77 -7.78 -10.96
C TRP A 75 -26.63 -8.52 -9.65
N LYS A 76 -25.52 -9.23 -9.49
CA LYS A 76 -25.13 -9.89 -8.24
C LYS A 76 -23.62 -10.07 -8.13
N ASP A 77 -23.14 -10.08 -6.91
CA ASP A 77 -21.74 -10.42 -6.61
C ASP A 77 -21.62 -11.93 -6.40
N VAL A 78 -20.56 -12.51 -6.95
CA VAL A 78 -20.25 -13.93 -6.81
C VAL A 78 -18.78 -14.11 -6.44
N VAL A 79 -18.52 -15.12 -5.62
CA VAL A 79 -17.14 -15.55 -5.33
C VAL A 79 -16.66 -16.38 -6.52
N TYR A 80 -15.56 -15.94 -7.14
CA TYR A 80 -14.93 -16.66 -8.24
C TYR A 80 -13.90 -17.66 -7.71
N ASP A 81 -13.03 -17.22 -6.81
CA ASP A 81 -12.03 -18.06 -6.16
C ASP A 81 -11.79 -17.55 -4.72
N ALA A 82 -12.29 -18.30 -3.74
CA ALA A 82 -12.16 -17.95 -2.33
C ALA A 82 -10.69 -18.02 -1.84
N GLY A 83 -9.90 -18.96 -2.37
CA GLY A 83 -8.50 -19.14 -1.95
C GLY A 83 -7.60 -17.98 -2.37
N ARG A 84 -8.01 -17.25 -3.42
CA ARG A 84 -7.34 -16.04 -3.90
C ARG A 84 -8.07 -14.75 -3.53
N GLY A 85 -9.18 -14.84 -2.79
CA GLY A 85 -10.02 -13.68 -2.48
C GLY A 85 -10.67 -13.02 -3.70
N LEU A 86 -10.84 -13.73 -4.82
CA LEU A 86 -11.36 -13.19 -6.07
C LEU A 86 -12.89 -13.24 -6.09
N LYS A 87 -13.49 -12.09 -6.40
CA LYS A 87 -14.94 -11.91 -6.60
C LYS A 87 -15.18 -11.19 -7.93
N LEU A 88 -16.38 -11.34 -8.46
CA LEU A 88 -16.83 -10.60 -9.63
C LEU A 88 -18.31 -10.21 -9.48
N ARG A 89 -18.72 -9.15 -10.17
CA ARG A 89 -20.11 -8.73 -10.29
C ARG A 89 -20.64 -9.15 -11.66
N VAL A 90 -21.71 -9.94 -11.68
CA VAL A 90 -22.39 -10.37 -12.90
C VAL A 90 -23.55 -9.43 -13.16
N TYR A 91 -23.68 -8.96 -14.40
CA TYR A 91 -24.81 -8.15 -14.87
C TYR A 91 -25.63 -8.93 -15.89
N ARG A 92 -26.95 -8.75 -15.86
CA ARG A 92 -27.89 -9.35 -16.81
C ARG A 92 -28.81 -8.27 -17.38
N PRO A 93 -28.79 -8.04 -18.71
CA PRO A 93 -29.68 -7.06 -19.32
C PRO A 93 -31.15 -7.50 -19.29
N PRO A 94 -32.10 -6.55 -19.40
CA PRO A 94 -33.53 -6.86 -19.42
C PRO A 94 -33.92 -7.68 -20.65
N ALA A 95 -33.34 -7.38 -21.82
CA ALA A 95 -33.59 -8.03 -23.10
C ALA A 95 -33.29 -9.54 -23.08
N ALA A 96 -32.43 -10.00 -22.15
CA ALA A 96 -32.12 -11.41 -21.90
C ALA A 96 -33.35 -12.30 -21.62
N THR A 97 -34.50 -11.70 -21.29
CA THR A 97 -35.71 -12.42 -20.90
C THR A 97 -36.62 -12.77 -22.08
N VAL A 98 -36.45 -12.15 -23.25
CA VAL A 98 -37.49 -12.14 -24.28
C VAL A 98 -37.29 -13.19 -25.39
N ALA A 99 -36.07 -13.68 -25.66
CA ALA A 99 -35.83 -14.42 -26.92
C ALA A 99 -35.25 -15.84 -26.81
N GLY A 100 -34.80 -16.32 -25.65
CA GLY A 100 -34.09 -17.62 -25.58
C GLY A 100 -32.77 -17.66 -26.39
N GLU A 101 -32.40 -16.54 -27.01
CA GLU A 101 -31.15 -16.33 -27.72
C GLU A 101 -30.01 -16.11 -26.73
N LYS A 102 -28.82 -16.57 -27.11
CA LYS A 102 -27.61 -16.39 -26.31
C LYS A 102 -27.14 -14.94 -26.46
N LEU A 103 -26.93 -14.28 -25.34
CA LEU A 103 -26.34 -12.95 -25.32
C LEU A 103 -24.81 -13.02 -25.47
N PRO A 104 -24.17 -11.98 -26.06
CA PRO A 104 -22.73 -11.82 -25.97
C PRO A 104 -22.30 -11.70 -24.50
N VAL A 105 -21.11 -12.22 -24.18
CA VAL A 105 -20.52 -12.10 -22.86
C VAL A 105 -19.41 -11.04 -22.91
N LEU A 106 -19.59 -9.96 -22.17
CA LEU A 106 -18.57 -8.94 -21.94
C LEU A 106 -17.87 -9.21 -20.60
N VAL A 107 -16.54 -9.28 -20.63
CA VAL A 107 -15.71 -9.34 -19.41
C VAL A 107 -15.02 -7.99 -19.24
N TYR A 108 -15.35 -7.29 -18.15
CA TYR A 108 -14.81 -5.98 -17.83
C TYR A 108 -13.79 -6.07 -16.70
N PHE A 109 -12.64 -5.42 -16.90
CA PHE A 109 -11.63 -5.20 -15.87
C PHE A 109 -11.55 -3.70 -15.59
N HIS A 110 -11.64 -3.31 -14.31
CA HIS A 110 -11.59 -1.90 -13.94
C HIS A 110 -10.19 -1.30 -14.17
N GLY A 111 -10.16 0.02 -14.36
CA GLY A 111 -8.91 0.78 -14.47
C GLY A 111 -8.26 1.05 -13.10
N GLY A 112 -7.42 2.08 -13.01
CA GLY A 112 -6.78 2.48 -11.75
C GLY A 112 -5.33 2.04 -11.60
N GLY A 113 -4.64 1.80 -12.72
CA GLY A 113 -3.19 1.58 -12.73
C GLY A 113 -2.73 0.33 -11.96
N TYR A 114 -3.60 -0.67 -11.80
CA TYR A 114 -3.38 -1.88 -10.99
C TYR A 114 -3.25 -1.65 -9.48
N VAL A 115 -3.46 -0.42 -9.01
CA VAL A 115 -3.21 -0.04 -7.62
C VAL A 115 -4.42 0.58 -6.93
N ILE A 116 -5.42 1.01 -7.70
CA ILE A 116 -6.60 1.70 -7.18
C ILE A 116 -7.86 1.02 -7.69
N GLY A 117 -8.83 0.94 -6.78
CA GLY A 117 -10.21 0.66 -7.09
C GLY A 117 -10.63 -0.80 -7.01
N SER A 118 -11.94 -0.99 -7.11
CA SER A 118 -12.63 -2.27 -7.01
C SER A 118 -13.90 -2.21 -7.85
N PHE A 119 -14.42 -3.36 -8.29
CA PHE A 119 -15.74 -3.42 -8.95
C PHE A 119 -16.87 -2.88 -8.05
N GLU A 120 -16.63 -2.79 -6.73
CA GLU A 120 -17.56 -2.29 -5.73
C GLU A 120 -17.73 -0.76 -5.78
N MET A 121 -16.81 -0.01 -6.39
CA MET A 121 -16.94 1.45 -6.48
C MET A 121 -18.05 1.85 -7.46
N ASP A 122 -18.79 2.91 -7.11
CA ASP A 122 -19.96 3.36 -7.86
C ASP A 122 -19.66 3.74 -9.32
N ASN A 123 -18.49 4.32 -9.59
CA ASN A 123 -18.10 4.70 -10.95
C ASN A 123 -17.94 3.49 -11.87
N PHE A 124 -17.31 2.42 -11.38
CA PHE A 124 -17.15 1.18 -12.14
C PHE A 124 -18.46 0.41 -12.25
N HIS A 125 -19.27 0.42 -11.19
CA HIS A 125 -20.61 -0.14 -11.20
C HIS A 125 -21.52 0.54 -12.23
N ALA A 126 -21.54 1.88 -12.24
CA ALA A 126 -22.32 2.68 -13.18
C ALA A 126 -21.92 2.45 -14.65
N CYS A 127 -20.62 2.30 -14.91
CA CYS A 127 -20.12 1.95 -16.23
C CYS A 127 -20.68 0.60 -16.69
N CYS A 128 -20.61 -0.42 -15.83
CA CYS A 128 -21.10 -1.76 -16.14
C CYS A 128 -22.64 -1.82 -16.30
N LEU A 129 -23.40 -1.03 -15.52
CA LEU A 129 -24.84 -0.91 -15.70
C LEU A 129 -25.19 -0.35 -17.08
N ARG A 130 -24.46 0.68 -17.55
CA ARG A 130 -24.65 1.25 -18.88
C ARG A 130 -24.29 0.24 -19.98
N LEU A 131 -23.14 -0.42 -19.86
CA LEU A 131 -22.72 -1.44 -20.81
C LEU A 131 -23.72 -2.58 -20.91
N ALA A 132 -24.21 -3.07 -19.76
CA ALA A 132 -25.23 -4.12 -19.75
C ALA A 132 -26.54 -3.64 -20.37
N HIS A 133 -27.02 -2.43 -20.07
CA HIS A 133 -28.27 -1.91 -20.62
C HIS A 133 -28.27 -1.80 -22.16
N GLU A 134 -27.12 -1.60 -22.78
CA GLU A 134 -26.97 -1.49 -24.25
C GLU A 134 -26.82 -2.85 -24.96
N LEU A 135 -26.78 -3.98 -24.22
CA LEU A 135 -26.72 -5.35 -24.75
C LEU A 135 -28.11 -6.00 -24.85
#